data_AF-A0A0L7K2C1-F1
#
_entry.id   AF-A0A0L7K2C1-F1
#
_cell.length_a   1.000
_cell.length_b   1.000
_cell.length_c   1.000
_cell.angle_alpha   90.00
_cell.angle_beta   90.00
_cell.angle_gamma   90.00
#
_symmetry.space_group_name_H-M   'P 1'
#
loop_
_entity.id
_entity.type
_entity.pdbx_description
1 polymer ?
#
loop_
_entity_poly.entity_id
_entity_poly.type
_entity_poly.pdbx_seq_one_letter_code
_entity_poly.pdbx_strand_id
1 'polypeptide(L)'
;TSRAPWDAEQKLLFQCYQKVIHIPTPDYGSVSLMWHKMLHRAHALSPRLEVSCLARVSDSYTIGTLLAALDTVLTTKRRLQLRIRALTAHEVAIQLSSREPVYAEHDVAADTWWSKTPQEKKRQKVMQRLEEMAQEAEEKAAANKS
;
A
#
# COMPACT_ATOMS: atom_id res chain seq x y z
N THR A 1 3.92 1.06 -16.91
CA THR A 1 3.15 0.76 -15.68
C THR A 1 1.66 0.79 -16.02
N SER A 2 0.83 -0.07 -15.43
CA SER A 2 -0.61 -0.15 -15.72
C SER A 2 -1.40 -0.33 -14.43
N ARG A 3 -2.63 0.20 -14.39
CA ARG A 3 -3.59 0.08 -13.27
C ARG A 3 -4.67 -0.99 -13.51
N ALA A 4 -4.69 -1.58 -14.70
CA ALA A 4 -5.64 -2.62 -15.10
C ALA A 4 -4.95 -3.62 -16.05
N PRO A 5 -3.91 -4.34 -15.59
CA PRO A 5 -3.18 -5.28 -16.44
C PRO A 5 -4.00 -6.52 -16.88
N TRP A 6 -5.13 -6.79 -16.21
CA TRP A 6 -6.05 -7.87 -16.59
C TRP A 6 -6.81 -7.59 -17.90
N ASP A 7 -6.95 -6.33 -18.31
CA ASP A 7 -7.61 -5.96 -19.57
C ASP A 7 -6.74 -6.25 -20.81
N ALA A 8 -5.44 -6.48 -20.61
CA ALA A 8 -4.52 -6.78 -21.70
C ALA A 8 -4.58 -8.26 -22.14
N GLU A 9 -4.12 -8.56 -23.36
CA GLU A 9 -3.92 -9.94 -23.78
C GLU A 9 -2.75 -10.57 -23.01
N GLN A 10 -3.07 -11.49 -22.11
CA GLN A 10 -2.14 -12.02 -21.11
C GLN A 10 -0.93 -12.73 -21.72
N LYS A 11 -1.13 -13.46 -22.82
CA LYS A 11 -0.06 -14.21 -23.50
C LYS A 11 1.00 -13.26 -24.06
N LEU A 12 0.57 -12.22 -24.78
CA LEU A 12 1.47 -11.21 -25.31
C LEU A 12 2.12 -10.39 -24.20
N LEU A 13 1.36 -10.05 -23.15
CA LEU A 13 1.88 -9.30 -22.01
C LEU A 13 3.08 -10.01 -21.37
N PHE A 14 2.98 -11.30 -21.08
CA PHE A 14 4.09 -12.06 -20.49
C PHE A 14 5.20 -12.43 -21.48
N GLN A 15 4.96 -12.32 -22.78
CA GLN A 15 6.03 -12.42 -23.78
C GLN A 15 6.90 -11.14 -23.80
N CYS A 16 6.27 -9.97 -23.68
CA CYS A 16 6.98 -8.69 -23.67
C CYS A 16 7.65 -8.40 -22.33
N TYR A 17 7.00 -8.74 -21.22
CA TYR A 17 7.47 -8.43 -19.86
C TYR A 17 7.87 -9.70 -19.11
N GLN A 18 9.17 -9.95 -18.97
CA GLN A 18 9.71 -11.11 -18.25
C GLN A 18 9.58 -10.96 -16.73
N LYS A 19 9.44 -9.71 -16.25
CA LYS A 19 9.28 -9.36 -14.84
C LYS A 19 8.05 -8.47 -14.66
N VAL A 20 7.17 -8.88 -13.77
CA VAL A 20 5.99 -8.16 -13.31
C VAL A 20 6.19 -7.91 -11.82
N ILE A 21 5.93 -6.69 -11.38
CA ILE A 21 6.03 -6.28 -9.98
C ILE A 21 4.65 -5.75 -9.59
N HIS A 22 4.00 -6.42 -8.64
CA HIS A 22 2.77 -5.94 -8.04
C HIS A 22 3.10 -4.91 -6.95
N ILE A 23 2.42 -3.77 -6.99
CA ILE A 23 2.55 -2.71 -5.98
C ILE A 23 1.17 -2.61 -5.30
N PRO A 24 0.99 -3.22 -4.11
CA PRO A 24 -0.29 -3.20 -3.41
C PRO A 24 -0.60 -1.82 -2.82
N THR A 25 -1.85 -1.62 -2.42
CA THR A 25 -2.26 -0.50 -1.57
C THR A 25 -1.48 -0.53 -0.25
N PRO A 26 -1.13 0.65 0.31
CA PRO A 26 -0.35 0.71 1.54
C PRO A 26 -1.18 0.24 2.73
N ASP A 27 -0.58 -0.55 3.62
CA ASP A 27 -1.21 -0.89 4.89
C ASP A 27 -1.23 0.31 5.85
N TYR A 28 -2.04 0.21 6.91
CA TYR A 28 -2.14 1.24 7.96
C TYR A 28 -0.77 1.68 8.50
N GLY A 29 0.15 0.73 8.71
CA GLY A 29 1.49 1.03 9.21
C GLY A 29 2.28 1.89 8.23
N SER A 30 2.28 1.53 6.95
CA SER A 30 2.89 2.32 5.88
C SER A 30 2.28 3.71 5.75
N VAL A 31 0.95 3.83 5.81
CA VAL A 31 0.25 5.11 5.75
C VAL A 31 0.59 5.99 6.95
N SER A 32 0.57 5.44 8.17
CA SER A 32 0.96 6.16 9.38
C SER A 32 2.40 6.67 9.32
N LEU A 33 3.33 5.83 8.88
CA LEU A 33 4.72 6.19 8.69
C LEU A 33 4.89 7.28 7.62
N MET A 34 4.16 7.19 6.51
CA MET A 34 4.15 8.17 5.44
C MET A 34 3.67 9.53 5.98
N TRP A 35 2.56 9.58 6.72
CA TRP A 35 2.06 10.82 7.32
C TRP A 35 3.09 11.44 8.27
N HIS A 36 3.66 10.64 9.18
CA HIS A 36 4.72 11.12 10.08
C HIS A 36 5.90 11.73 9.31
N LYS A 37 6.43 11.01 8.32
CA LYS A 37 7.59 11.46 7.54
C LYS A 37 7.29 12.73 6.75
N MET A 38 6.17 12.77 6.04
CA MET A 38 5.83 13.89 5.16
C MET A 38 5.49 15.15 5.96
N LEU A 39 4.71 15.02 7.03
CA LEU A 39 4.34 16.14 7.89
C LEU A 39 5.54 16.67 8.67
N HIS A 40 6.45 15.79 9.12
CA HIS A 40 7.70 16.20 9.75
C HIS A 40 8.57 17.01 8.78
N ARG A 41 8.77 16.51 7.56
CA ARG A 41 9.53 17.21 6.50
C ARG A 41 8.92 18.57 6.13
N ALA A 42 7.59 18.68 6.21
CA ALA A 42 6.87 19.91 5.93
C ALA A 42 6.79 20.89 7.11
N HIS A 43 7.38 20.57 8.27
CA HIS A 43 7.20 21.32 9.53
C HIS A 43 5.71 21.51 9.91
N ALA A 44 4.86 20.56 9.52
CA ALA A 44 3.42 20.56 9.76
C ALA A 44 2.98 19.58 10.85
N LEU A 45 3.91 18.75 11.35
CA LEU A 45 3.66 17.81 12.44
C LEU A 45 3.51 18.57 13.76
N SER A 46 2.44 18.27 14.50
CA SER A 46 2.14 18.86 15.82
C SER A 46 1.79 17.74 16.80
N PRO A 47 2.13 17.86 18.11
CA PRO A 47 1.70 16.90 19.13
C PRO A 47 0.18 16.76 19.26
N ARG A 48 -0.59 17.75 18.80
CA ARG A 48 -2.06 17.73 18.80
C ARG A 48 -2.68 17.07 17.57
N LEU A 49 -1.86 16.72 16.58
CA LEU A 49 -2.34 16.10 15.35
C LEU A 49 -2.45 14.59 15.53
N GLU A 50 -3.68 14.10 15.52
CA GLU A 50 -3.99 12.66 15.58
C GLU A 50 -3.65 11.97 14.25
N VAL A 51 -2.38 11.58 14.08
CA VAL A 51 -1.90 10.88 12.87
C VAL A 51 -2.57 9.52 12.69
N SER A 52 -2.92 8.83 13.79
CA SER A 52 -3.65 7.57 13.76
C SER A 52 -5.03 7.71 13.10
N CYS A 53 -5.78 8.75 13.46
CA CYS A 53 -7.05 9.08 12.84
C CYS A 53 -6.87 9.41 11.35
N LEU A 54 -5.84 10.21 11.02
CA LEU A 54 -5.53 10.54 9.64
C LEU A 54 -5.19 9.30 8.80
N ALA A 55 -4.46 8.34 9.38
CA ALA A 55 -4.15 7.07 8.73
C ALA A 55 -5.41 6.22 8.49
N ARG A 56 -6.34 6.14 9.46
CA ARG A 56 -7.60 5.40 9.29
C ARG A 56 -8.49 5.95 8.18
N VAL A 57 -8.62 7.28 8.08
CA VAL A 57 -9.42 7.89 6.99
C VAL A 57 -8.73 7.84 5.62
N SER A 58 -7.46 7.42 5.59
CA SER A 58 -6.64 7.31 4.40
C SER A 58 -6.58 5.89 3.81
N ASP A 59 -7.21 4.90 4.46
CA ASP A 59 -7.04 3.47 4.19
C ASP A 59 -7.37 3.06 2.75
N SER A 60 -8.39 3.68 2.16
CA SER A 60 -8.83 3.40 0.80
C SER A 60 -8.12 4.22 -0.28
N TYR A 61 -6.95 4.81 0.01
CA TYR A 61 -6.25 5.66 -0.96
C TYR A 61 -4.80 5.23 -1.20
N THR A 62 -4.35 5.36 -2.44
CA THR A 62 -2.94 5.16 -2.79
C THR A 62 -2.06 6.23 -2.15
N ILE A 63 -0.78 5.92 -1.89
CA ILE A 63 0.21 6.90 -1.40
C ILE A 63 0.25 8.14 -2.31
N GLY A 64 0.17 7.95 -3.64
CA GLY A 64 0.15 9.06 -4.58
C GLY A 64 -1.03 10.00 -4.37
N THR A 65 -2.23 9.45 -4.11
CA THR A 65 -3.43 10.23 -3.80
C THR A 65 -3.28 11.01 -2.49
N LEU A 66 -2.70 10.38 -1.46
CA LEU A 66 -2.45 11.02 -0.16
C LEU A 66 -1.45 12.17 -0.27
N LEU A 67 -0.34 11.97 -1.00
CA LEU A 67 0.66 13.01 -1.23
C LEU A 67 0.06 14.20 -2.00
N ALA A 68 -0.70 13.92 -3.06
CA ALA A 68 -1.38 14.96 -3.81
C ALA A 68 -2.40 15.73 -2.96
N ALA A 69 -3.14 15.06 -2.07
CA ALA A 69 -4.05 15.72 -1.13
C ALA A 69 -3.28 16.63 -0.16
N LEU A 70 -2.15 16.14 0.36
CA LEU A 70 -1.29 16.92 1.25
C LEU A 70 -0.71 18.16 0.55
N ASP A 71 -0.27 18.04 -0.70
CA ASP A 71 0.23 19.18 -1.47
C ASP A 71 -0.85 20.23 -1.74
N THR A 72 -2.09 19.81 -1.96
CA THR A 72 -3.23 20.74 -2.07
C THR A 72 -3.47 21.49 -0.76
N VAL A 73 -3.28 20.86 0.40
CA VAL A 73 -3.39 21.53 1.71
C VAL A 73 -2.19 22.45 1.95
N LEU A 74 -0.97 21.96 1.73
CA LEU A 74 0.28 22.62 2.07
C LEU A 74 0.77 23.61 1.00
N THR A 75 -0.12 24.52 0.61
CA THR A 75 0.23 25.68 -0.22
C THR A 75 1.27 26.56 0.48
N THR A 76 1.94 27.44 -0.28
CA THR A 76 2.89 28.42 0.27
C THR A 76 2.26 29.24 1.40
N LYS A 77 1.05 29.75 1.18
CA LYS A 77 0.29 30.49 2.20
C LYS A 77 0.06 29.63 3.44
N ARG A 78 -0.36 28.38 3.26
CA ARG A 78 -0.64 27.50 4.40
C ARG A 78 0.62 27.21 5.21
N ARG A 79 1.76 26.97 4.56
CA ARG A 79 3.06 26.74 5.21
C ARG A 79 3.48 27.91 6.11
N LEU A 80 3.31 29.15 5.64
CA LEU A 80 3.59 30.34 6.45
C LEU A 80 2.69 30.43 7.70
N GLN A 81 1.45 29.95 7.60
CA GLN A 81 0.49 29.96 8.70
C GLN A 81 0.71 28.86 9.74
N LEU A 82 1.49 27.81 9.45
CA LEU A 82 1.68 26.66 10.37
C LEU A 82 2.24 27.07 11.73
N ARG A 83 3.02 28.15 11.79
CA ARG A 83 3.58 28.70 13.05
C ARG A 83 2.53 29.31 13.98
N ILE A 84 1.41 29.77 13.41
CA ILE A 84 0.33 30.45 14.14
C ILE A 84 -0.85 29.50 14.34
N ARG A 85 -1.16 28.71 13.30
CA ARG A 85 -2.26 27.76 13.26
C ARG A 85 -1.75 26.40 12.79
N ALA A 86 -1.66 25.46 13.72
CA ALA A 86 -1.28 24.08 13.44
C ALA A 86 -2.17 23.46 12.35
N LEU A 87 -1.62 22.46 11.64
CA LEU A 87 -2.37 21.65 10.70
C LEU A 87 -3.39 20.79 11.45
N THR A 88 -4.60 20.65 10.90
CA THR A 88 -5.62 19.76 11.43
C THR A 88 -5.90 18.60 10.47
N ALA A 89 -6.24 17.41 11.00
CA ALA A 89 -6.58 16.25 10.17
C ALA A 89 -7.79 16.53 9.26
N HIS A 90 -8.70 17.41 9.70
CA HIS A 90 -9.88 17.81 8.93
C HIS A 90 -9.54 18.49 7.60
N GLU A 91 -8.50 19.33 7.56
CA GLU A 91 -8.05 19.99 6.32
C GLU A 91 -7.66 18.97 5.25
N VAL A 92 -7.00 17.89 5.67
CA VAL A 92 -6.62 16.79 4.78
C VAL A 92 -7.83 15.93 4.42
N ALA A 93 -8.70 15.63 5.39
CA ALA A 93 -9.90 14.83 5.16
C ALA A 93 -10.84 15.46 4.11
N ILE A 94 -10.99 16.79 4.11
CA ILE A 94 -11.74 17.51 3.06
C ILE A 94 -11.09 17.32 1.68
N GLN A 95 -9.77 17.34 1.59
CA GLN A 95 -9.07 17.11 0.32
C GLN A 95 -9.16 15.66 -0.15
N LEU A 96 -9.28 14.71 0.78
CA LEU A 96 -9.50 13.30 0.44
C LEU A 96 -10.93 13.03 0.00
N SER A 97 -11.93 13.68 0.63
CA SER A 97 -13.34 13.43 0.31
C SER A 97 -13.77 13.80 -1.11
N SER A 98 -12.96 14.59 -1.83
CA SER A 98 -13.18 14.93 -3.24
C SER A 98 -12.43 14.04 -4.22
N ARG A 99 -11.64 13.08 -3.72
CA ARG A 99 -10.81 12.17 -4.51
C ARG A 99 -11.44 10.79 -4.58
N GLU A 100 -11.16 10.08 -5.67
CA GLU A 100 -11.66 8.73 -5.87
C GLU A 100 -10.84 7.74 -5.00
N PRO A 101 -11.50 6.96 -4.12
CA PRO A 101 -10.85 5.88 -3.39
C PRO A 101 -10.57 4.69 -4.30
N VAL A 102 -9.61 3.87 -3.90
CA VAL A 102 -9.43 2.51 -4.43
C VAL A 102 -10.50 1.63 -3.79
N TYR A 103 -11.35 1.06 -4.64
CA TYR A 103 -12.41 0.17 -4.21
C TYR A 103 -11.87 -1.25 -3.97
N ALA A 104 -12.47 -1.98 -3.03
CA ALA A 104 -12.02 -3.32 -2.66
C ALA A 104 -12.02 -4.30 -3.85
N GLU A 105 -12.94 -4.13 -4.80
CA GLU A 105 -13.01 -4.93 -6.01
C GLU A 105 -11.77 -4.76 -6.90
N HIS A 106 -11.15 -3.57 -6.87
CA HIS A 106 -9.92 -3.29 -7.62
C HIS A 106 -8.74 -4.07 -7.02
N ASP A 107 -8.60 -4.07 -5.70
CA ASP A 107 -7.57 -4.85 -5.00
C ASP A 107 -7.74 -6.36 -5.23
N VAL A 108 -8.98 -6.86 -5.15
CA VAL A 108 -9.30 -8.27 -5.45
C VAL A 108 -8.97 -8.63 -6.89
N ALA A 109 -9.28 -7.76 -7.86
CA ALA A 109 -8.93 -7.99 -9.27
C ALA A 109 -7.41 -8.02 -9.48
N ALA A 110 -6.68 -7.10 -8.83
CA ALA A 110 -5.23 -7.04 -8.88
C ALA A 110 -4.58 -8.30 -8.31
N ASP A 111 -5.01 -8.77 -7.14
CA ASP A 111 -4.51 -9.99 -6.50
C ASP A 111 -4.85 -11.25 -7.30
N THR A 112 -6.09 -11.34 -7.80
CA THR A 112 -6.55 -12.44 -8.65
C THR A 112 -5.74 -12.52 -9.94
N TRP A 113 -5.40 -11.38 -10.52
CA TRP A 113 -4.56 -11.32 -11.71
C TRP A 113 -3.10 -11.66 -11.38
N TRP A 114 -2.55 -11.09 -10.31
CA TRP A 114 -1.16 -11.28 -9.87
C TRP A 114 -0.85 -12.77 -9.59
N SER A 115 -1.76 -13.47 -8.91
CA SER A 115 -1.63 -14.91 -8.63
C SER A 115 -1.51 -15.78 -9.89
N LYS A 116 -2.02 -15.29 -11.03
CA LYS A 116 -1.99 -16.01 -12.31
C LYS A 116 -0.70 -15.78 -13.10
N THR A 117 0.13 -14.82 -12.70
CA THR A 117 1.37 -14.50 -13.41
C THR A 117 2.36 -15.68 -13.38
N PRO A 118 3.18 -15.89 -14.43
CA PRO A 118 4.13 -17.00 -14.46
C PRO A 118 5.13 -16.99 -13.30
N GLN A 119 5.57 -15.80 -12.89
CA GLN A 119 6.51 -15.64 -11.77
C GLN A 119 5.87 -16.00 -10.44
N GLU A 120 4.65 -15.54 -10.20
CA GLU A 120 3.95 -15.83 -8.94
C GLU A 120 3.61 -17.32 -8.83
N LYS A 121 3.14 -17.94 -9.92
CA LYS A 121 2.96 -19.40 -9.96
C LYS A 121 4.24 -20.17 -9.65
N LYS A 122 5.39 -19.70 -10.15
CA LYS A 122 6.69 -20.30 -9.83
C LYS A 122 7.04 -20.10 -8.35
N ARG A 123 6.80 -18.91 -7.80
CA ARG A 123 7.02 -18.59 -6.38
C ARG A 123 6.17 -19.49 -5.47
N GLN A 124 4.88 -19.62 -5.76
CA GLN A 124 3.95 -20.46 -4.99
C GLN A 124 4.37 -21.93 -4.96
N LYS A 125 4.76 -22.51 -6.11
CA LYS A 125 5.27 -23.89 -6.16
C LYS A 125 6.54 -24.11 -5.34
N VAL A 126 7.42 -23.10 -5.30
CA VAL A 126 8.63 -23.18 -4.48
C VAL A 126 8.28 -23.12 -3.00
N MET A 127 7.38 -22.21 -2.59
CA MET A 127 6.94 -22.09 -1.20
C MET A 127 6.24 -23.37 -0.72
N GLN A 128 5.33 -23.94 -1.51
CA GLN A 128 4.65 -25.19 -1.19
C GLN A 128 5.63 -26.35 -0.91
N ARG A 129 6.65 -26.52 -1.76
CA ARG A 129 7.68 -27.56 -1.53
C ARG A 129 8.48 -27.32 -0.26
N LEU A 130 8.78 -26.06 0.06
CA LEU A 130 9.49 -25.73 1.30
C LEU A 130 8.65 -26.02 2.53
N GLU A 131 7.34 -25.77 2.47
CA GLU A 131 6.38 -26.09 3.54
C GLU A 131 6.27 -27.61 3.74
N GLU A 132 6.12 -28.38 2.66
CA GLU A 132 6.10 -29.85 2.69
C GLU A 132 7.38 -30.42 3.33
N MET A 133 8.56 -29.93 2.90
CA MET A 133 9.84 -30.34 3.47
C MET A 133 9.98 -30.00 4.96
N ALA A 134 9.45 -28.85 5.39
CA ALA A 134 9.47 -28.45 6.79
C ALA A 134 8.57 -29.34 7.65
N GLN A 135 7.37 -29.68 7.15
CA GLN A 135 6.43 -30.59 7.81
C GLN A 135 7.04 -31.99 7.96
N GLU A 136 7.62 -32.55 6.89
CA GLU A 136 8.29 -33.85 6.95
C GLU A 136 9.45 -33.87 7.96
N ALA A 137 10.20 -32.76 8.07
CA ALA A 137 11.30 -32.65 9.03
C ALA A 137 10.79 -32.58 10.48
N GLU A 138 9.69 -31.88 10.72
CA GLU A 138 9.03 -31.79 12.02
C GLU A 138 8.46 -33.16 12.45
N GLU A 139 7.79 -33.86 11.53
CA GLU A 139 7.27 -35.21 11.76
C GLU A 139 8.39 -36.22 12.08
N LYS A 140 9.49 -36.19 11.33
CA LYS A 140 10.67 -37.02 11.60
C LYS A 140 11.33 -36.69 12.94
N ALA A 141 11.38 -35.41 13.32
CA ALA A 141 11.93 -34.98 14.60
C ALA A 141 11.03 -35.37 15.78
N ALA A 142 9.70 -35.38 15.59
CA ALA A 142 8.74 -35.86 16.58
C ALA A 142 8.84 -37.39 16.75
N ALA A 143 8.94 -38.14 15.65
CA ALA A 143 9.08 -39.59 15.68
C ALA A 143 10.39 -40.09 16.33
N ASN A 144 11.49 -39.33 16.21
CA ASN A 144 12.76 -39.67 16.88
C ASN A 144 12.80 -39.34 18.38
N LYS A 145 11.81 -38.62 18.92
CA LYS A 145 11.72 -38.27 20.35
C LYS A 145 10.79 -39.20 21.14
N SER A 146 10.03 -40.06 20.47
CA SER A 146 9.21 -41.14 21.07
C SER A 146 9.97 -42.45 21.09
#